data_AF-A0A5C7XDL2-F1
#
_entry.id   AF-A0A5C7XDL2-F1
#
_cell.length_a   1.000
_cell.length_b   1.000
_cell.length_c   1.000
_cell.angle_alpha   90.00
_cell.angle_beta   90.00
_cell.angle_gamma   90.00
#
_symmetry.space_group_name_H-M   'P 1'
#
loop_
_entity.id
_entity.type
_entity.pdbx_description
1 polymer ?
#
loop_
_entity_poly.entity_id
_entity_poly.type
_entity_poly.pdbx_seq_one_letter_code
_entity_poly.pdbx_strand_id
1 'polypeptide(L)'
;MNRRILIVTNTADLHADLVAERLAQRDAPAFRLNLDEFPARYELDIRLARGVWGGVLRYLPTGDALDIARIGAVWTRKTAEFAFASPDLGPQERAYAGKEMEHTLFGLLYGLDCFWMSHPAALRGAMWKGEQLARAAKHGFDVPESVVTNRVDSARAFHAAADGDIVFKTLASPFLGADSVEPEDRVAAGLPTTRIGSEHAGLLDAVAELPCFFQRYVPKRYELRVTVIDDLVFAAKIHSQDDPRTMIDFRDFSAPIRYEATRLPDEIERRCREYVRSYGLAYGAIDLIVTPDDRYVFLENNPAGQFLFVEQLVPEFGMLDAVADRLIAGCRASARGDARTDTHVIA
;
A
#
# COMPACT_ATOMS: atom_id res chain seq x y z
N MET A 1 17.06 -22.61 -13.42
CA MET A 1 15.91 -22.47 -14.36
C MET A 1 15.50 -21.00 -14.41
N ASN A 2 14.87 -20.52 -15.49
CA ASN A 2 14.45 -19.10 -15.56
C ASN A 2 13.26 -18.87 -14.62
N ARG A 3 13.49 -18.12 -13.52
CA ARG A 3 12.44 -17.74 -12.57
C ARG A 3 11.51 -16.69 -13.23
N ARG A 4 10.24 -16.63 -12.82
CA ARG A 4 9.19 -15.73 -13.34
C ARG A 4 8.75 -14.74 -12.25
N ILE A 5 8.25 -13.59 -12.69
CA ILE A 5 7.63 -12.57 -11.83
C ILE A 5 6.10 -12.82 -11.83
N LEU A 6 5.48 -12.84 -10.65
CA LEU A 6 4.03 -12.90 -10.48
C LEU A 6 3.52 -11.53 -10.04
N ILE A 7 2.53 -10.96 -10.75
CA ILE A 7 1.82 -9.75 -10.32
C ILE A 7 0.43 -10.17 -9.85
N VAL A 8 0.10 -9.91 -8.59
CA VAL A 8 -1.22 -10.19 -8.00
C VAL A 8 -1.99 -8.87 -7.91
N THR A 9 -3.06 -8.74 -8.70
CA THR A 9 -3.81 -7.49 -8.87
C THR A 9 -5.23 -7.75 -9.37
N ASN A 10 -5.89 -6.78 -10.02
CA ASN A 10 -7.15 -6.92 -10.72
C ASN A 10 -7.06 -6.38 -12.16
N THR A 11 -8.09 -6.60 -12.99
CA THR A 11 -8.08 -6.20 -14.42
C THR A 11 -8.00 -4.70 -14.65
N ALA A 12 -8.46 -3.87 -13.72
CA ALA A 12 -8.51 -2.41 -13.85
C ALA A 12 -7.25 -1.67 -13.37
N ASP A 13 -6.21 -2.40 -12.94
CA ASP A 13 -5.00 -1.80 -12.37
C ASP A 13 -3.99 -1.32 -13.43
N LEU A 14 -4.06 -0.03 -13.76
CA LEU A 14 -3.17 0.64 -14.70
C LEU A 14 -1.68 0.56 -14.30
N HIS A 15 -1.36 0.50 -12.99
CA HIS A 15 0.05 0.35 -12.56
C HIS A 15 0.59 -1.00 -13.00
N ALA A 16 -0.21 -2.05 -12.88
CA ALA A 16 0.17 -3.39 -13.31
C ALA A 16 0.33 -3.47 -14.81
N ASP A 17 -0.51 -2.80 -15.60
CA ASP A 17 -0.38 -2.72 -17.06
C ASP A 17 0.98 -2.13 -17.46
N LEU A 18 1.29 -0.94 -16.94
CA LEU A 18 2.49 -0.20 -17.32
C LEU A 18 3.78 -0.89 -16.86
N VAL A 19 3.80 -1.45 -15.65
CA VAL A 19 4.96 -2.21 -15.17
C VAL A 19 5.12 -3.52 -15.94
N ALA A 20 4.03 -4.24 -16.25
CA ALA A 20 4.11 -5.46 -17.07
C ALA A 20 4.71 -5.18 -18.45
N GLU A 21 4.36 -4.03 -19.06
CA GLU A 21 4.98 -3.58 -20.30
C GLU A 21 6.49 -3.34 -20.13
N ARG A 22 6.91 -2.60 -19.08
CA ARG A 22 8.34 -2.35 -18.79
C ARG A 22 9.14 -3.61 -18.51
N LEU A 23 8.51 -4.61 -17.88
CA LEU A 23 9.09 -5.93 -17.64
C LEU A 23 9.26 -6.71 -18.95
N ALA A 24 8.26 -6.68 -19.83
CA ALA A 24 8.33 -7.33 -21.15
C ALA A 24 9.42 -6.72 -22.04
N GLN A 25 9.56 -5.39 -22.04
CA GLN A 25 10.63 -4.67 -22.76
C GLN A 25 12.05 -5.03 -22.28
N ARG A 26 12.19 -5.66 -21.12
CA ARG A 26 13.45 -6.10 -20.50
C ARG A 26 13.63 -7.63 -20.50
N ASP A 27 12.91 -8.34 -21.38
CA ASP A 27 12.92 -9.81 -21.50
C ASP A 27 12.56 -10.54 -20.19
N ALA A 28 11.72 -9.93 -19.34
CA ALA A 28 11.29 -10.47 -18.06
C ALA A 28 9.76 -10.46 -17.90
N PRO A 29 8.98 -11.00 -18.85
CA PRO A 29 7.52 -10.93 -18.81
C PRO A 29 6.94 -11.57 -17.53
N ALA A 30 6.10 -10.79 -16.85
CA ALA A 30 5.38 -11.26 -15.67
C ALA A 30 4.18 -12.12 -16.05
N PHE A 31 3.82 -13.05 -15.17
CA PHE A 31 2.50 -13.65 -15.16
C PHE A 31 1.59 -12.77 -14.28
N ARG A 32 0.43 -12.35 -14.79
CA ARG A 32 -0.52 -11.53 -14.05
C ARG A 32 -1.68 -12.40 -13.57
N LEU A 33 -1.94 -12.36 -12.26
CA LEU A 33 -3.10 -12.96 -11.62
C LEU A 33 -4.09 -11.84 -11.29
N ASN A 34 -5.18 -11.77 -12.07
CA ASN A 34 -6.31 -10.88 -11.85
C ASN A 34 -7.31 -11.56 -10.90
N LEU A 35 -7.44 -11.03 -9.68
CA LEU A 35 -8.28 -11.61 -8.63
C LEU A 35 -9.78 -11.54 -8.98
N ASP A 36 -10.20 -10.49 -9.67
CA ASP A 36 -11.55 -10.27 -10.23
C ASP A 36 -11.89 -11.19 -11.43
N GLU A 37 -10.95 -12.04 -11.83
CA GLU A 37 -11.18 -13.11 -12.79
C GLU A 37 -10.89 -14.49 -12.18
N PHE A 38 -10.38 -14.55 -10.95
CA PHE A 38 -9.94 -15.77 -10.26
C PHE A 38 -11.03 -16.27 -9.30
N PRO A 39 -11.40 -17.56 -9.29
CA PRO A 39 -10.89 -18.64 -10.14
C PRO A 39 -11.57 -18.80 -11.52
N ALA A 40 -12.63 -18.07 -11.86
CA ALA A 40 -13.47 -18.32 -13.04
C ALA A 40 -12.72 -18.42 -14.40
N ARG A 41 -11.60 -17.71 -14.56
CA ARG A 41 -10.78 -17.71 -15.78
C ARG A 41 -9.41 -18.38 -15.61
N TYR A 42 -9.20 -19.09 -14.51
CA TYR A 42 -7.92 -19.73 -14.21
C TYR A 42 -8.11 -21.19 -13.81
N GLU A 43 -7.10 -21.98 -14.09
CA GLU A 43 -6.94 -23.30 -13.48
C GLU A 43 -5.78 -23.25 -12.50
N LEU A 44 -6.01 -23.77 -11.30
CA LEU A 44 -4.99 -23.93 -10.28
C LEU A 44 -4.90 -25.41 -9.91
N ASP A 45 -3.73 -25.98 -10.06
CA ASP A 45 -3.38 -27.30 -9.54
C ASP A 45 -2.21 -27.14 -8.59
N ILE A 46 -2.39 -27.53 -7.32
CA ILE A 46 -1.35 -27.55 -6.29
C ILE A 46 -1.25 -28.97 -5.77
N ARG A 47 -0.05 -29.55 -5.88
CA ARG A 47 0.24 -30.88 -5.35
C ARG A 47 1.16 -30.77 -4.14
N LEU A 48 0.68 -31.34 -3.04
CA LEU A 48 1.44 -31.57 -1.81
C LEU A 48 1.65 -33.07 -1.66
N ALA A 49 2.86 -33.55 -1.94
CA ALA A 49 3.14 -34.98 -1.82
C ALA A 49 4.57 -35.21 -1.34
N ARG A 50 4.73 -35.95 -0.23
CA ARG A 50 6.04 -36.36 0.32
C ARG A 50 7.01 -35.18 0.52
N GLY A 51 6.50 -34.05 1.00
CA GLY A 51 7.29 -32.83 1.21
C GLY A 51 7.59 -32.03 -0.05
N VAL A 52 7.20 -32.51 -1.24
CA VAL A 52 7.26 -31.73 -2.48
C VAL A 52 6.00 -30.90 -2.59
N TRP A 53 6.19 -29.60 -2.68
CA TRP A 53 5.15 -28.61 -2.96
C TRP A 53 5.42 -27.98 -4.31
N GLY A 54 4.40 -27.96 -5.16
CA GLY A 54 4.49 -27.36 -6.49
C GLY A 54 3.16 -27.45 -7.21
N GLY A 55 3.13 -26.96 -8.45
CA GLY A 55 1.91 -26.97 -9.23
C GLY A 55 1.93 -25.94 -10.34
N VAL A 56 0.77 -25.73 -10.94
CA VAL A 56 0.61 -24.85 -12.11
C VAL A 56 -0.59 -23.94 -11.90
N LEU A 57 -0.39 -22.66 -12.20
CA LEU A 57 -1.44 -21.68 -12.39
C LEU A 57 -1.55 -21.39 -13.89
N ARG A 58 -2.72 -21.60 -14.49
CA ARG A 58 -2.98 -21.36 -15.92
C ARG A 58 -4.05 -20.30 -16.10
N TYR A 59 -3.81 -19.35 -16.99
CA TYR A 59 -4.82 -18.40 -17.45
C TYR A 59 -5.52 -18.94 -18.70
N LEU A 60 -6.80 -19.27 -18.58
CA LEU A 60 -7.56 -19.98 -19.62
C LEU A 60 -7.69 -19.21 -20.95
N PRO A 61 -7.93 -17.87 -20.98
CA PRO A 61 -8.13 -17.14 -22.23
C PRO A 61 -6.93 -17.15 -23.19
N THR A 62 -5.70 -17.25 -22.67
CA THR A 62 -4.47 -17.24 -23.48
C THR A 62 -3.74 -18.59 -23.47
N GLY A 63 -4.04 -19.44 -22.50
CA GLY A 63 -3.31 -20.68 -22.25
C GLY A 63 -1.96 -20.48 -21.53
N ASP A 64 -1.57 -19.23 -21.21
CA ASP A 64 -0.34 -18.96 -20.46
C ASP A 64 -0.37 -19.70 -19.12
N ALA A 65 0.79 -20.24 -18.73
CA ALA A 65 0.92 -21.07 -17.55
C ALA A 65 2.19 -20.74 -16.78
N LEU A 66 2.03 -20.71 -15.47
CA LEU A 66 3.07 -20.46 -14.50
C LEU A 66 3.25 -21.69 -13.62
N ASP A 67 4.41 -22.33 -13.77
CA ASP A 67 4.90 -23.30 -12.79
C ASP A 67 5.23 -22.54 -11.49
N ILE A 68 4.53 -22.91 -10.41
CA ILE A 68 4.61 -22.25 -9.10
C ILE A 68 6.05 -22.27 -8.57
N ALA A 69 6.78 -23.37 -8.80
CA ALA A 69 8.17 -23.52 -8.35
C ALA A 69 9.13 -22.55 -9.08
N ARG A 70 8.70 -21.95 -10.20
CA ARG A 70 9.50 -20.97 -10.94
C ARG A 70 9.26 -19.54 -10.49
N ILE A 71 8.34 -19.26 -9.57
CA ILE A 71 8.11 -17.88 -9.11
C ILE A 71 9.35 -17.40 -8.35
N GLY A 72 9.99 -16.34 -8.83
CA GLY A 72 11.18 -15.75 -8.21
C GLY A 72 10.93 -14.38 -7.59
N ALA A 73 9.83 -13.72 -7.97
CA ALA A 73 9.38 -12.48 -7.35
C ALA A 73 7.86 -12.37 -7.41
N VAL A 74 7.26 -11.79 -6.37
CA VAL A 74 5.83 -11.47 -6.31
C VAL A 74 5.63 -9.97 -6.06
N TRP A 75 4.82 -9.34 -6.92
CA TRP A 75 4.26 -8.01 -6.67
C TRP A 75 2.79 -8.13 -6.22
N THR A 76 2.51 -7.97 -4.93
CA THR A 76 1.13 -7.90 -4.43
C THR A 76 0.65 -6.45 -4.49
N ARG A 77 -0.13 -6.11 -5.51
CA ARG A 77 -0.41 -4.71 -5.85
C ARG A 77 -1.79 -4.24 -5.40
N LYS A 78 -2.83 -4.98 -5.77
CA LYS A 78 -4.23 -4.66 -5.46
C LYS A 78 -5.02 -5.90 -5.13
N THR A 79 -5.98 -5.74 -4.23
CA THR A 79 -7.01 -6.74 -3.96
C THR A 79 -8.19 -6.55 -4.91
N ALA A 80 -9.01 -7.58 -5.06
CA ALA A 80 -10.35 -7.51 -5.61
C ALA A 80 -11.17 -8.70 -5.09
N GLU A 81 -12.48 -8.65 -5.27
CA GLU A 81 -13.35 -9.79 -5.03
C GLU A 81 -13.05 -10.90 -6.04
N PHE A 82 -13.17 -12.15 -5.60
CA PHE A 82 -13.01 -13.31 -6.48
C PHE A 82 -14.21 -13.47 -7.42
N ALA A 83 -13.95 -13.94 -8.63
CA ALA A 83 -14.98 -14.28 -9.60
C ALA A 83 -15.18 -15.79 -9.71
N PHE A 84 -16.42 -16.25 -9.51
CA PHE A 84 -16.78 -17.65 -9.57
C PHE A 84 -17.48 -17.99 -10.90
N ALA A 85 -17.27 -19.21 -11.39
CA ALA A 85 -17.90 -19.67 -12.63
C ALA A 85 -19.44 -19.78 -12.52
N SER A 86 -19.94 -20.07 -11.32
CA SER A 86 -21.36 -20.07 -11.02
C SER A 86 -21.87 -18.64 -10.83
N PRO A 87 -22.83 -18.15 -11.65
CA PRO A 87 -23.33 -16.78 -11.55
C PRO A 87 -24.19 -16.55 -10.30
N ASP A 88 -24.87 -17.58 -9.81
CA ASP A 88 -25.95 -17.45 -8.84
C ASP A 88 -25.63 -18.09 -7.47
N LEU A 89 -24.42 -17.85 -6.95
CA LEU A 89 -24.08 -18.28 -5.58
C LEU A 89 -24.90 -17.48 -4.56
N GLY A 90 -25.60 -18.21 -3.67
CA GLY A 90 -26.30 -17.62 -2.54
C GLY A 90 -25.33 -16.98 -1.52
N PRO A 91 -25.82 -16.16 -0.57
CA PRO A 91 -24.96 -15.41 0.35
C PRO A 91 -24.01 -16.29 1.18
N GLN A 92 -24.49 -17.44 1.67
CA GLN A 92 -23.66 -18.37 2.45
C GLN A 92 -22.58 -19.06 1.59
N GLU A 93 -22.93 -19.46 0.37
CA GLU A 93 -22.01 -20.10 -0.56
C GLU A 93 -20.91 -19.13 -1.02
N ARG A 94 -21.29 -17.87 -1.31
CA ARG A 94 -20.36 -16.80 -1.65
C ARG A 94 -19.39 -16.50 -0.51
N ALA A 95 -19.89 -16.42 0.72
CA ALA A 95 -19.05 -16.21 1.91
C ALA A 95 -18.09 -17.39 2.15
N TYR A 96 -18.56 -18.63 1.98
CA TYR A 96 -17.71 -19.82 2.05
C TYR A 96 -16.64 -19.82 0.96
N ALA A 97 -17.04 -19.63 -0.30
CA ALA A 97 -16.14 -19.64 -1.44
C ALA A 97 -15.09 -18.52 -1.35
N GLY A 98 -15.47 -17.32 -0.91
CA GLY A 98 -14.52 -16.23 -0.67
C GLY A 98 -13.43 -16.59 0.34
N LYS A 99 -13.80 -17.23 1.46
CA LYS A 99 -12.84 -17.69 2.48
C LYS A 99 -11.94 -18.82 1.98
N GLU A 100 -12.49 -19.80 1.27
CA GLU A 100 -11.70 -20.88 0.66
C GLU A 100 -10.69 -20.32 -0.37
N MET A 101 -11.11 -19.34 -1.17
CA MET A 101 -10.23 -18.68 -2.12
C MET A 101 -9.13 -17.87 -1.45
N GLU A 102 -9.44 -17.15 -0.37
CA GLU A 102 -8.45 -16.43 0.43
C GLU A 102 -7.41 -17.40 1.00
N HIS A 103 -7.86 -18.50 1.61
CA HIS A 103 -6.97 -19.54 2.15
C HIS A 103 -6.14 -20.22 1.06
N THR A 104 -6.72 -20.48 -0.11
CA THR A 104 -6.02 -21.09 -1.24
C THR A 104 -4.95 -20.15 -1.80
N LEU A 105 -5.30 -18.89 -2.03
CA LEU A 105 -4.38 -17.88 -2.56
C LEU A 105 -3.24 -17.61 -1.57
N PHE A 106 -3.54 -17.34 -0.31
CA PHE A 106 -2.49 -17.04 0.66
C PHE A 106 -1.72 -18.30 1.09
N GLY A 107 -2.34 -19.47 1.10
CA GLY A 107 -1.62 -20.74 1.28
C GLY A 107 -0.60 -21.00 0.16
N LEU A 108 -0.93 -20.66 -1.08
CA LEU A 108 0.01 -20.65 -2.20
C LEU A 108 1.11 -19.61 -1.98
N LEU A 109 0.70 -18.35 -1.80
CA LEU A 109 1.60 -17.21 -1.75
C LEU A 109 2.61 -17.34 -0.59
N TYR A 110 2.19 -17.62 0.63
CA TYR A 110 3.09 -17.77 1.78
C TYR A 110 4.02 -18.98 1.69
N GLY A 111 3.75 -19.95 0.80
CA GLY A 111 4.64 -21.08 0.53
C GLY A 111 5.85 -20.71 -0.35
N LEU A 112 5.87 -19.52 -0.97
CA LEU A 112 6.92 -19.11 -1.89
C LEU A 112 8.12 -18.49 -1.16
N ASP A 113 9.28 -19.14 -1.28
CA ASP A 113 10.57 -18.55 -0.92
C ASP A 113 11.13 -17.75 -2.11
N CYS A 114 10.78 -16.46 -2.16
CA CYS A 114 11.14 -15.57 -3.26
C CYS A 114 11.15 -14.11 -2.81
N PHE A 115 11.50 -13.20 -3.72
CA PHE A 115 11.42 -11.76 -3.43
C PHE A 115 9.96 -11.28 -3.38
N TRP A 116 9.64 -10.43 -2.40
CA TRP A 116 8.31 -9.85 -2.24
C TRP A 116 8.33 -8.33 -2.29
N MET A 117 7.39 -7.78 -3.04
CA MET A 117 7.02 -6.37 -2.98
C MET A 117 5.50 -6.31 -2.93
N SER A 118 4.83 -6.26 -1.80
CA SER A 118 5.35 -6.46 -0.46
C SER A 118 4.83 -7.78 0.09
N HIS A 119 5.54 -8.41 1.03
CA HIS A 119 5.01 -9.63 1.63
C HIS A 119 3.74 -9.31 2.44
N PRO A 120 2.62 -10.05 2.33
CA PRO A 120 1.36 -9.68 2.99
C PRO A 120 1.47 -9.51 4.52
N ALA A 121 2.28 -10.32 5.21
CA ALA A 121 2.53 -10.16 6.64
C ALA A 121 3.26 -8.84 6.99
N ALA A 122 4.26 -8.46 6.19
CA ALA A 122 4.98 -7.20 6.36
C ALA A 122 4.07 -6.01 6.06
N LEU A 123 3.27 -6.11 4.98
CA LEU A 123 2.26 -5.13 4.62
C LEU A 123 1.28 -4.92 5.79
N ARG A 124 0.80 -6.01 6.41
CA ARG A 124 -0.15 -5.96 7.53
C ARG A 124 0.39 -5.16 8.71
N GLY A 125 1.65 -5.38 9.07
CA GLY A 125 2.32 -4.66 10.15
C GLY A 125 2.51 -3.18 9.85
N ALA A 126 2.64 -2.83 8.57
CA ALA A 126 2.88 -1.45 8.12
C ALA A 126 1.61 -0.62 7.88
N MET A 127 0.39 -1.10 8.22
CA MET A 127 -0.87 -0.35 8.02
C MET A 127 -1.38 0.37 9.27
N TRP A 128 -0.78 0.14 10.43
CA TRP A 128 -1.30 0.62 11.70
C TRP A 128 -0.83 2.04 12.04
N LYS A 129 -1.62 3.07 11.75
CA LYS A 129 -1.22 4.50 11.87
C LYS A 129 -0.56 4.87 13.21
N GLY A 130 -1.11 4.41 14.34
CA GLY A 130 -0.51 4.68 15.65
C GLY A 130 0.89 4.07 15.81
N GLU A 131 1.08 2.85 15.29
CA GLU A 131 2.39 2.18 15.28
C GLU A 131 3.35 2.85 14.29
N GLN A 132 2.86 3.28 13.12
CA GLN A 132 3.64 4.05 12.14
C GLN A 132 4.22 5.32 12.76
N LEU A 133 3.41 6.11 13.49
CA LEU A 133 3.86 7.32 14.17
C LEU A 133 4.92 6.99 15.24
N ALA A 134 4.66 6.00 16.09
CA ALA A 134 5.61 5.59 17.13
C ALA A 134 6.93 5.08 16.54
N ARG A 135 6.88 4.37 15.41
CA ARG A 135 8.06 3.90 14.68
C ARG A 135 8.81 5.04 14.00
N ALA A 136 8.10 5.96 13.35
CA ALA A 136 8.70 7.13 12.71
C ALA A 136 9.49 7.97 13.73
N ALA A 137 8.93 8.17 14.93
CA ALA A 137 9.63 8.84 16.02
C ALA A 137 10.93 8.12 16.43
N LYS A 138 10.94 6.77 16.48
CA LYS A 138 12.16 5.99 16.76
C LYS A 138 13.23 6.13 15.66
N HIS A 139 12.82 6.38 14.43
CA HIS A 139 13.72 6.71 13.31
C HIS A 139 14.07 8.20 13.24
N GLY A 140 13.66 9.00 14.24
CA GLY A 140 14.04 10.41 14.36
C GLY A 140 13.17 11.39 13.58
N PHE A 141 12.03 10.97 13.04
CA PHE A 141 11.05 11.92 12.49
C PHE A 141 10.37 12.74 13.59
N ASP A 142 10.07 14.00 13.29
CA ASP A 142 9.04 14.73 14.03
C ASP A 142 7.67 14.12 13.68
N VAL A 143 6.82 13.94 14.68
CA VAL A 143 5.46 13.39 14.51
C VAL A 143 4.49 14.26 15.29
N PRO A 144 3.29 14.55 14.74
CA PRO A 144 2.37 15.41 15.45
C PRO A 144 1.83 14.70 16.70
N GLU A 145 1.66 15.47 17.77
CA GLU A 145 0.99 14.99 18.97
C GLU A 145 -0.40 14.45 18.59
N SER A 146 -0.73 13.26 19.09
CA SER A 146 -1.91 12.52 18.67
C SER A 146 -2.53 11.75 19.82
N VAL A 147 -3.84 11.52 19.74
CA VAL A 147 -4.59 10.70 20.70
C VAL A 147 -5.54 9.75 19.96
N VAL A 148 -5.59 8.50 20.41
CA VAL A 148 -6.67 7.56 20.06
C VAL A 148 -7.48 7.32 21.33
N THR A 149 -8.75 7.73 21.34
CA THR A 149 -9.56 7.70 22.57
C THR A 149 -11.04 7.53 22.25
N ASN A 150 -11.77 6.85 23.12
CA ASN A 150 -13.23 6.90 23.23
C ASN A 150 -13.70 7.62 24.51
N ARG A 151 -12.78 8.25 25.24
CA ARG A 151 -13.06 9.01 26.46
C ARG A 151 -13.31 10.48 26.09
N VAL A 152 -14.54 10.94 26.33
CA VAL A 152 -14.97 12.32 26.07
C VAL A 152 -14.03 13.35 26.71
N ASP A 153 -13.71 13.18 28.00
CA ASP A 153 -12.83 14.10 28.71
C ASP A 153 -11.43 14.18 28.08
N SER A 154 -10.90 13.05 27.59
CA SER A 154 -9.59 13.01 26.94
C SER A 154 -9.61 13.69 25.57
N ALA A 155 -10.69 13.55 24.81
CA ALA A 155 -10.86 14.26 23.54
C ALA A 155 -10.99 15.78 23.76
N ARG A 156 -11.81 16.21 24.74
CA ARG A 156 -11.95 17.62 25.11
C ARG A 156 -10.65 18.23 25.63
N ALA A 157 -9.93 17.51 26.51
CA ALA A 157 -8.64 17.97 27.01
C ALA A 157 -7.60 18.10 25.90
N PHE A 158 -7.55 17.15 24.97
CA PHE A 158 -6.65 17.21 23.81
C PHE A 158 -7.00 18.36 22.87
N HIS A 159 -8.29 18.57 22.58
CA HIS A 159 -8.78 19.70 21.78
C HIS A 159 -8.40 21.05 22.42
N ALA A 160 -8.63 21.20 23.73
CA ALA A 160 -8.28 22.40 24.47
C ALA A 160 -6.75 22.65 24.52
N ALA A 161 -5.94 21.60 24.75
CA ALA A 161 -4.47 21.70 24.73
C ALA A 161 -3.90 22.04 23.36
N ALA A 162 -4.69 21.83 22.30
CA ALA A 162 -4.39 22.19 20.93
C ALA A 162 -4.99 23.55 20.50
N ASP A 163 -5.40 24.39 21.46
CA ASP A 163 -6.05 25.69 21.21
C ASP A 163 -7.30 25.58 20.32
N GLY A 164 -7.97 24.42 20.39
CA GLY A 164 -9.14 24.09 19.60
C GLY A 164 -8.85 23.70 18.15
N ASP A 165 -7.60 23.41 17.79
CA ASP A 165 -7.17 23.13 16.41
C ASP A 165 -6.54 21.75 16.25
N ILE A 166 -7.41 20.75 16.05
CA ILE A 166 -7.02 19.36 15.79
C ILE A 166 -7.60 18.90 14.46
N VAL A 167 -7.12 17.75 13.97
CA VAL A 167 -7.71 17.03 12.86
C VAL A 167 -8.19 15.66 13.31
N PHE A 168 -9.34 15.25 12.81
CA PHE A 168 -9.82 13.87 12.85
C PHE A 168 -9.35 13.13 11.60
N LYS A 169 -8.88 11.89 11.78
CA LYS A 169 -8.46 11.01 10.69
C LYS A 169 -9.05 9.62 10.89
N THR A 170 -9.53 9.02 9.81
CA THR A 170 -9.91 7.61 9.83
C THR A 170 -8.67 6.73 10.02
N LEU A 171 -8.78 5.67 10.82
CA LEU A 171 -7.67 4.73 11.05
C LEU A 171 -7.59 3.63 9.98
N ALA A 172 -8.74 3.11 9.54
CA ALA A 172 -8.82 1.99 8.59
C ALA A 172 -8.96 2.47 7.14
N SER A 173 -10.07 3.16 6.83
CA SER A 173 -10.42 3.56 5.47
C SER A 173 -11.22 4.86 5.49
N PRO A 174 -10.99 5.80 4.54
CA PRO A 174 -11.81 6.99 4.39
C PRO A 174 -13.16 6.70 3.70
N PHE A 175 -13.45 5.47 3.26
CA PHE A 175 -14.65 5.18 2.46
C PHE A 175 -15.87 4.72 3.27
N LEU A 176 -15.91 4.97 4.59
CA LEU A 176 -17.03 4.63 5.46
C LEU A 176 -17.50 3.15 5.33
N GLY A 177 -16.58 2.23 5.08
CA GLY A 177 -16.92 0.80 4.91
C GLY A 177 -17.75 0.49 3.65
N ALA A 178 -17.75 1.37 2.65
CA ALA A 178 -18.47 1.16 1.38
C ALA A 178 -18.06 -0.13 0.65
N ASP A 179 -16.86 -0.65 0.93
CA ASP A 179 -16.34 -1.92 0.44
C ASP A 179 -16.93 -3.15 1.16
N SER A 180 -17.67 -2.96 2.25
CA SER A 180 -18.25 -4.02 3.08
C SER A 180 -19.78 -4.11 2.98
N VAL A 181 -20.39 -3.30 2.12
CA VAL A 181 -21.85 -3.23 1.95
C VAL A 181 -22.22 -3.26 0.46
N GLU A 182 -23.46 -3.66 0.19
CA GLU A 182 -24.01 -3.72 -1.15
C GLU A 182 -24.03 -2.33 -1.82
N PRO A 183 -23.91 -2.24 -3.16
CA PRO A 183 -23.86 -0.97 -3.87
C PRO A 183 -25.00 -0.01 -3.53
N GLU A 184 -26.22 -0.52 -3.31
CA GLU A 184 -27.39 0.29 -2.93
C GLU A 184 -27.28 0.94 -1.53
N ASP A 185 -26.51 0.33 -0.62
CA ASP A 185 -26.31 0.80 0.76
C ASP A 185 -25.09 1.73 0.90
N ARG A 186 -24.31 1.92 -0.17
CA ARG A 186 -23.10 2.76 -0.15
C ARG A 186 -23.47 4.23 -0.05
N VAL A 187 -22.87 4.91 0.93
CA VAL A 187 -22.90 6.37 1.01
C VAL A 187 -21.77 6.94 0.15
N ALA A 188 -22.09 7.86 -0.77
CA ALA A 188 -21.12 8.42 -1.72
C ALA A 188 -20.10 9.41 -1.11
N ALA A 189 -20.15 9.66 0.21
CA ALA A 189 -19.28 10.61 0.88
C ALA A 189 -18.16 9.88 1.64
N GLY A 190 -16.92 10.11 1.22
CA GLY A 190 -15.75 9.72 2.01
C GLY A 190 -15.60 10.59 3.26
N LEU A 191 -14.82 10.11 4.22
CA LEU A 191 -14.38 10.81 5.42
C LEU A 191 -12.89 11.21 5.24
N PRO A 192 -12.62 12.37 4.62
CA PRO A 192 -11.25 12.87 4.51
C PRO A 192 -10.70 13.30 5.87
N THR A 193 -9.45 13.76 5.89
CA THR A 193 -8.91 14.45 7.06
C THR A 193 -9.75 15.69 7.36
N THR A 194 -10.44 15.71 8.49
CA THR A 194 -11.36 16.80 8.84
C THR A 194 -10.78 17.65 9.96
N ARG A 195 -10.71 18.96 9.76
CA ARG A 195 -10.30 19.91 10.81
C ARG A 195 -11.44 20.10 11.81
N ILE A 196 -11.13 19.96 13.10
CA ILE A 196 -12.08 20.05 14.21
C ILE A 196 -11.74 21.31 15.00
N GLY A 197 -12.27 22.45 14.52
CA GLY A 197 -12.19 23.76 15.17
C GLY A 197 -13.07 23.89 16.42
N SER A 198 -13.07 25.08 17.05
CA SER A 198 -13.90 25.39 18.22
C SER A 198 -15.40 25.23 17.96
N GLU A 199 -15.85 25.49 16.74
CA GLU A 199 -17.23 25.31 16.28
C GLU A 199 -17.71 23.85 16.33
N HIS A 200 -16.78 22.89 16.34
CA HIS A 200 -17.07 21.46 16.42
C HIS A 200 -16.99 20.90 17.85
N ALA A 201 -16.65 21.72 18.85
CA ALA A 201 -16.42 21.24 20.22
C ALA A 201 -17.63 20.49 20.81
N GLY A 202 -18.85 20.90 20.46
CA GLY A 202 -20.09 20.23 20.87
C GLY A 202 -20.30 18.83 20.26
N LEU A 203 -19.53 18.46 19.25
CA LEU A 203 -19.58 17.14 18.59
C LEU A 203 -18.59 16.14 19.19
N LEU A 204 -17.66 16.57 20.04
CA LEU A 204 -16.61 15.71 20.59
C LEU A 204 -17.16 14.56 21.45
N ASP A 205 -18.37 14.69 21.98
CA ASP A 205 -19.01 13.66 22.80
C ASP A 205 -19.32 12.39 21.99
N ALA A 206 -19.45 12.51 20.66
CA ALA A 206 -19.62 11.37 19.74
C ALA A 206 -18.47 10.36 19.81
N VAL A 207 -17.31 10.76 20.36
CA VAL A 207 -16.18 9.86 20.60
C VAL A 207 -16.53 8.70 21.55
N ALA A 208 -17.60 8.81 22.33
CA ALA A 208 -18.05 7.73 23.22
C ALA A 208 -18.49 6.47 22.45
N GLU A 209 -18.90 6.61 21.19
CA GLU A 209 -19.40 5.50 20.36
C GLU A 209 -18.27 4.55 19.93
N LEU A 210 -17.09 5.07 19.60
CA LEU A 210 -15.91 4.29 19.25
C LEU A 210 -14.62 5.11 19.40
N PRO A 211 -13.46 4.48 19.59
CA PRO A 211 -12.19 5.19 19.62
C PRO A 211 -11.93 5.97 18.33
N CYS A 212 -11.77 7.28 18.44
CA CYS A 212 -11.40 8.16 17.33
C CYS A 212 -9.92 8.54 17.41
N PHE A 213 -9.33 8.80 16.24
CA PHE A 213 -7.97 9.27 16.12
C PHE A 213 -7.95 10.76 15.82
N PHE A 214 -7.42 11.53 16.78
CA PHE A 214 -7.19 12.96 16.66
C PHE A 214 -5.69 13.24 16.66
N GLN A 215 -5.31 14.28 15.94
CA GLN A 215 -3.94 14.72 15.81
C GLN A 215 -3.91 16.25 15.83
N ARG A 216 -2.90 16.88 16.45
CA ARG A 216 -2.77 18.34 16.36
C ARG A 216 -2.68 18.77 14.90
N TYR A 217 -3.40 19.82 14.53
CA TYR A 217 -3.19 20.43 13.24
C TYR A 217 -1.78 21.04 13.20
N VAL A 218 -1.03 20.74 12.14
CA VAL A 218 0.31 21.28 11.94
C VAL A 218 0.27 22.21 10.74
N PRO A 219 0.48 23.53 10.93
CA PRO A 219 0.62 24.46 9.83
C PRO A 219 1.74 24.03 8.90
N LYS A 220 1.46 24.02 7.60
CA LYS A 220 2.36 23.52 6.57
C LYS A 220 2.58 24.56 5.49
N ARG A 221 3.82 24.69 5.05
CA ARG A 221 4.20 25.45 3.86
C ARG A 221 3.90 24.66 2.59
N TYR A 222 4.09 23.35 2.64
CA TYR A 222 3.78 22.41 1.57
C TYR A 222 3.77 20.96 2.08
N GLU A 223 3.32 20.04 1.24
CA GLU A 223 3.36 18.59 1.45
C GLU A 223 4.48 17.94 0.64
N LEU A 224 4.96 16.81 1.10
CA LEU A 224 5.88 15.95 0.39
C LEU A 224 5.28 14.55 0.25
N ARG A 225 5.23 14.06 -0.98
CA ARG A 225 4.98 12.66 -1.29
C ARG A 225 6.30 11.99 -1.60
N VAL A 226 6.77 11.18 -0.66
CA VAL A 226 8.06 10.50 -0.74
C VAL A 226 7.84 9.02 -1.04
N THR A 227 8.14 8.59 -2.26
CA THR A 227 8.07 7.18 -2.67
C THR A 227 9.44 6.56 -2.50
N VAL A 228 9.54 5.51 -1.69
CA VAL A 228 10.73 4.68 -1.53
C VAL A 228 10.55 3.41 -2.35
N ILE A 229 11.52 3.12 -3.22
CA ILE A 229 11.62 1.86 -3.98
C ILE A 229 13.03 1.31 -3.72
N ASP A 230 13.11 0.36 -2.79
CA ASP A 230 14.35 -0.24 -2.30
C ASP A 230 15.30 0.82 -1.72
N ASP A 231 16.36 1.16 -2.46
CA ASP A 231 17.36 2.16 -2.08
C ASP A 231 17.08 3.55 -2.67
N LEU A 232 16.15 3.64 -3.64
CA LEU A 232 15.80 4.85 -4.35
C LEU A 232 14.70 5.61 -3.61
N VAL A 233 14.85 6.93 -3.51
CA VAL A 233 13.88 7.82 -2.88
C VAL A 233 13.49 8.92 -3.86
N PHE A 234 12.20 9.00 -4.16
CA PHE A 234 11.61 10.01 -5.02
C PHE A 234 10.73 10.92 -4.17
N ALA A 235 11.00 12.23 -4.15
CA ALA A 235 10.25 13.18 -3.34
C ALA A 235 9.59 14.25 -4.21
N ALA A 236 8.27 14.19 -4.33
CA ALA A 236 7.48 15.26 -4.94
C ALA A 236 7.06 16.25 -3.87
N LYS A 237 7.35 17.53 -4.09
CA LYS A 237 6.77 18.64 -3.35
C LYS A 237 5.42 18.99 -3.96
N ILE A 238 4.42 19.05 -3.08
CA ILE A 238 3.03 19.33 -3.41
C ILE A 238 2.69 20.70 -2.83
N HIS A 239 2.40 21.65 -3.71
CA HIS A 239 2.05 23.02 -3.33
C HIS A 239 0.60 23.11 -2.85
N SER A 240 0.26 22.40 -1.78
CA SER A 240 -1.12 22.29 -1.28
C SER A 240 -1.72 23.60 -0.75
N GLN A 241 -0.89 24.64 -0.58
CA GLN A 241 -1.33 25.99 -0.23
C GLN A 241 -1.74 26.85 -1.45
N ASP A 242 -1.51 26.37 -2.68
CA ASP A 242 -1.88 27.10 -3.90
C ASP A 242 -3.41 27.14 -4.13
N ASP A 243 -4.19 26.27 -3.46
CA ASP A 243 -5.65 26.23 -3.52
C ASP A 243 -6.25 26.00 -2.11
N PRO A 244 -7.28 26.76 -1.68
CA PRO A 244 -7.94 26.57 -0.38
C PRO A 244 -8.47 25.16 -0.13
N ARG A 245 -8.88 24.45 -1.18
CA ARG A 245 -9.45 23.08 -1.08
C ARG A 245 -8.41 22.06 -0.64
N THR A 246 -7.13 22.32 -0.86
CA THR A 246 -6.03 21.39 -0.59
C THR A 246 -5.22 21.76 0.66
N MET A 247 -5.52 22.89 1.30
CA MET A 247 -4.73 23.41 2.42
C MET A 247 -4.67 22.47 3.63
N ILE A 248 -5.71 21.66 3.86
CA ILE A 248 -5.78 20.68 4.96
C ILE A 248 -5.27 19.31 4.51
N ASP A 249 -5.70 18.84 3.34
CA ASP A 249 -5.33 17.56 2.74
C ASP A 249 -5.23 17.77 1.22
N PHE A 250 -4.10 17.40 0.60
CA PHE A 250 -3.87 17.67 -0.83
C PHE A 250 -4.80 16.91 -1.78
N ARG A 251 -5.57 15.95 -1.28
CA ARG A 251 -6.28 14.92 -2.07
C ARG A 251 -7.54 15.41 -2.80
N ASP A 252 -7.67 16.70 -3.07
CA ASP A 252 -8.60 17.23 -4.08
C ASP A 252 -7.88 17.37 -5.43
N PHE A 253 -7.94 16.31 -6.22
CA PHE A 253 -7.30 16.27 -7.55
C PHE A 253 -7.96 17.17 -8.60
N SER A 254 -9.11 17.80 -8.28
CA SER A 254 -9.71 18.83 -9.13
C SER A 254 -9.06 20.22 -8.92
N ALA A 255 -8.25 20.37 -7.86
CA ALA A 255 -7.53 21.59 -7.59
C ALA A 255 -6.28 21.70 -8.47
N PRO A 256 -6.05 22.84 -9.14
CA PRO A 256 -4.90 23.05 -10.02
C PRO A 256 -3.62 23.38 -9.22
N ILE A 257 -3.22 22.49 -8.31
CA ILE A 257 -2.01 22.68 -7.50
C ILE A 257 -0.78 22.12 -8.19
N ARG A 258 0.37 22.77 -7.94
CA ARG A 258 1.65 22.38 -8.56
C ARG A 258 2.31 21.23 -7.83
N TYR A 259 2.99 20.39 -8.61
CA TYR A 259 3.86 19.31 -8.15
C TYR A 259 5.24 19.55 -8.76
N GLU A 260 6.29 19.44 -7.95
CA GLU A 260 7.66 19.57 -8.42
C GLU A 260 8.57 18.53 -7.78
N ALA A 261 9.55 18.03 -8.52
CA ALA A 261 10.60 17.20 -7.93
C ALA A 261 11.41 18.03 -6.93
N THR A 262 11.79 17.40 -5.82
CA THR A 262 12.70 18.02 -4.85
C THR A 262 13.68 17.02 -4.29
N ARG A 263 14.81 17.53 -3.78
CA ARG A 263 15.77 16.72 -3.01
C ARG A 263 15.47 16.91 -1.53
N LEU A 264 15.37 15.79 -0.83
CA LEU A 264 15.30 15.80 0.62
C LEU A 264 16.69 16.08 1.20
N PRO A 265 16.79 16.70 2.39
CA PRO A 265 18.03 16.66 3.15
C PRO A 265 18.46 15.21 3.38
N ASP A 266 19.77 14.93 3.28
CA ASP A 266 20.33 13.57 3.35
C ASP A 266 19.81 12.76 4.54
N GLU A 267 19.67 13.43 5.69
CA GLU A 267 19.18 12.82 6.92
C GLU A 267 17.69 12.42 6.80
N ILE A 268 16.84 13.23 6.16
CA ILE A 268 15.43 12.88 5.95
C ILE A 268 15.30 11.74 4.94
N GLU A 269 16.08 11.77 3.86
CA GLU A 269 16.12 10.67 2.88
C GLU A 269 16.53 9.35 3.53
N ARG A 270 17.58 9.36 4.36
CA ARG A 270 18.06 8.21 5.12
C ARG A 270 16.95 7.66 6.02
N ARG A 271 16.26 8.51 6.77
CA ARG A 271 15.14 8.11 7.65
C ARG A 271 13.99 7.49 6.86
N CYS A 272 13.64 8.03 5.69
CA CYS A 272 12.60 7.44 4.83
C CYS A 272 12.96 6.00 4.41
N ARG A 273 14.19 5.77 3.96
CA ARG A 273 14.67 4.43 3.58
C ARG A 273 14.64 3.47 4.77
N GLU A 274 15.22 3.88 5.90
CA GLU A 274 15.29 3.03 7.09
C GLU A 274 13.91 2.70 7.65
N TYR A 275 12.99 3.67 7.64
CA TYR A 275 11.62 3.48 8.08
C TYR A 275 10.92 2.39 7.25
N VAL A 276 10.98 2.45 5.92
CA VAL A 276 10.36 1.44 5.04
C VAL A 276 11.02 0.07 5.22
N ARG A 277 12.35 0.02 5.25
CA ARG A 277 13.10 -1.22 5.49
C ARG A 277 12.82 -1.84 6.86
N SER A 278 12.52 -1.04 7.88
CA SER A 278 12.22 -1.55 9.23
C SER A 278 10.95 -2.42 9.31
N TYR A 279 10.07 -2.34 8.29
CA TYR A 279 8.93 -3.24 8.12
C TYR A 279 9.27 -4.49 7.28
N GLY A 280 10.48 -4.60 6.76
CA GLY A 280 10.83 -5.61 5.75
C GLY A 280 10.21 -5.33 4.38
N LEU A 281 9.92 -4.06 4.08
CA LEU A 281 9.33 -3.63 2.81
C LEU A 281 10.39 -3.06 1.87
N ALA A 282 10.22 -3.31 0.57
CA ALA A 282 10.97 -2.64 -0.49
C ALA A 282 10.21 -1.44 -1.09
N TYR A 283 8.97 -1.21 -0.67
CA TYR A 283 8.14 -0.13 -1.19
C TYR A 283 7.39 0.57 -0.06
N GLY A 284 7.31 1.90 -0.14
CA GLY A 284 6.46 2.70 0.73
C GLY A 284 6.24 4.09 0.15
N ALA A 285 5.03 4.61 0.27
CA ALA A 285 4.70 5.99 -0.08
C ALA A 285 4.43 6.78 1.21
N ILE A 286 5.43 7.55 1.63
CA ILE A 286 5.41 8.34 2.86
C ILE A 286 4.86 9.73 2.56
N ASP A 287 3.91 10.17 3.38
CA ASP A 287 3.42 11.55 3.36
C ASP A 287 4.11 12.32 4.49
N LEU A 288 4.84 13.38 4.13
CA LEU A 288 5.42 14.35 5.06
C LEU A 288 4.80 15.72 4.81
N ILE A 289 4.90 16.60 5.80
CA ILE A 289 4.70 18.04 5.62
C ILE A 289 5.97 18.78 5.99
N VAL A 290 6.17 19.93 5.35
CA VAL A 290 7.19 20.89 5.75
C VAL A 290 6.50 22.12 6.32
N THR A 291 6.85 22.47 7.54
CA THR A 291 6.28 23.61 8.26
C THR A 291 6.87 24.94 7.77
N PRO A 292 6.27 26.10 8.10
CA PRO A 292 6.86 27.41 7.78
C PRO A 292 8.25 27.66 8.38
N ASP A 293 8.60 26.95 9.46
CA ASP A 293 9.92 26.93 10.12
C ASP A 293 10.82 25.78 9.65
N ASP A 294 10.56 25.22 8.46
CA ASP A 294 11.37 24.21 7.77
C ASP A 294 11.57 22.88 8.55
N ARG A 295 10.62 22.51 9.42
CA ARG A 295 10.59 21.18 10.05
C ARG A 295 9.87 20.16 9.16
N TYR A 296 10.40 18.95 9.13
CA TYR A 296 9.85 17.81 8.38
C TYR A 296 9.06 16.91 9.34
N VAL A 297 7.74 16.90 9.18
CA VAL A 297 6.84 16.16 10.07
C VAL A 297 6.23 14.98 9.32
N PHE A 298 6.39 13.78 9.86
CA PHE A 298 5.84 12.55 9.32
C PHE A 298 4.35 12.43 9.63
N LEU A 299 3.54 12.13 8.60
CA LEU A 299 2.10 11.94 8.76
C LEU A 299 1.70 10.48 8.72
N GLU A 300 2.03 9.78 7.63
CA GLU A 300 1.72 8.37 7.47
C GLU A 300 2.60 7.72 6.40
N ASN A 301 2.60 6.39 6.39
CA ASN A 301 3.12 5.59 5.29
C ASN A 301 1.99 4.77 4.67
N ASN A 302 1.85 4.86 3.35
CA ASN A 302 1.02 3.97 2.58
C ASN A 302 1.90 2.90 1.91
N PRO A 303 1.98 1.68 2.49
CA PRO A 303 2.90 0.64 2.01
C PRO A 303 2.45 -0.01 0.68
N ALA A 304 1.29 0.38 0.15
CA ALA A 304 0.81 0.04 -1.20
C ALA A 304 0.27 1.28 -1.94
N GLY A 305 0.79 2.46 -1.59
CA GLY A 305 0.32 3.75 -2.10
C GLY A 305 0.43 3.87 -3.61
N GLN A 306 -0.44 4.68 -4.19
CA GLN A 306 -0.36 5.04 -5.60
C GLN A 306 0.89 5.91 -5.84
N PHE A 307 1.68 5.59 -6.88
CA PHE A 307 2.82 6.42 -7.31
C PHE A 307 2.65 7.02 -8.71
N LEU A 308 1.96 6.33 -9.63
CA LEU A 308 1.80 6.76 -11.03
C LEU A 308 1.31 8.20 -11.21
N PHE A 309 0.34 8.68 -10.42
CA PHE A 309 -0.15 10.06 -10.55
C PHE A 309 0.97 11.08 -10.26
N VAL A 310 1.89 10.76 -9.35
CA VAL A 310 3.05 11.60 -9.03
C VAL A 310 4.03 11.60 -10.19
N GLU A 311 4.32 10.44 -10.76
CA GLU A 311 5.19 10.32 -11.95
C GLU A 311 4.58 11.03 -13.17
N GLN A 312 3.26 11.00 -13.35
CA GLN A 312 2.59 11.74 -14.42
C GLN A 312 2.70 13.26 -14.26
N LEU A 313 2.66 13.75 -13.01
CA LEU A 313 2.78 15.17 -12.70
C LEU A 313 4.25 15.63 -12.58
N VAL A 314 5.17 14.69 -12.34
CA VAL A 314 6.61 14.90 -12.21
C VAL A 314 7.35 13.88 -13.11
N PRO A 315 7.34 14.08 -14.45
CA PRO A 315 7.77 13.06 -15.42
C PRO A 315 9.25 12.66 -15.38
N GLU A 316 10.08 13.44 -14.69
CA GLU A 316 11.48 13.11 -14.43
C GLU A 316 11.66 11.95 -13.43
N PHE A 317 10.59 11.54 -12.72
CA PHE A 317 10.62 10.37 -11.86
C PHE A 317 10.47 9.10 -12.69
N GLY A 318 11.52 8.29 -12.80
CA GLY A 318 11.44 6.94 -13.38
C GLY A 318 10.92 5.87 -12.40
N MET A 319 9.79 6.11 -11.74
CA MET A 319 9.28 5.19 -10.70
C MET A 319 8.76 3.87 -11.29
N LEU A 320 8.10 3.88 -12.45
CA LEU A 320 7.71 2.67 -13.17
C LEU A 320 8.92 1.77 -13.48
N ASP A 321 10.00 2.38 -13.97
CA ASP A 321 11.24 1.66 -14.29
C ASP A 321 11.90 1.12 -13.02
N ALA A 322 11.96 1.91 -11.94
CA ALA A 322 12.49 1.47 -10.65
C ALA A 322 11.73 0.26 -10.08
N VAL A 323 10.39 0.26 -10.18
CA VAL A 323 9.55 -0.89 -9.78
C VAL A 323 9.88 -2.12 -10.63
N ALA A 324 9.94 -1.98 -11.95
CA ALA A 324 10.25 -3.07 -12.87
C ALA A 324 11.66 -3.65 -12.60
N ASP A 325 12.67 -2.79 -12.52
CA ASP A 325 14.06 -3.17 -12.25
C ASP A 325 14.18 -3.88 -10.90
N ARG A 326 13.45 -3.43 -9.88
CA ARG A 326 13.47 -4.06 -8.57
C ARG A 326 12.89 -5.47 -8.57
N LEU A 327 11.78 -5.68 -9.28
CA LEU A 327 11.16 -7.01 -9.45
C LEU A 327 12.08 -7.96 -10.22
N ILE A 328 12.74 -7.46 -11.28
CA ILE A 328 13.73 -8.24 -12.05
C ILE A 328 14.91 -8.63 -11.17
N ALA A 329 15.47 -7.67 -10.41
CA ALA A 329 16.58 -7.93 -9.50
C ALA A 329 16.21 -8.96 -8.43
N GLY A 330 15.01 -8.84 -7.84
CA GLY A 330 14.47 -9.80 -6.88
C GLY A 330 14.31 -11.19 -7.47
N CYS A 331 13.74 -11.29 -8.67
CA CYS A 331 13.55 -12.55 -9.37
C CYS A 331 14.88 -13.27 -9.66
N ARG A 332 15.91 -12.52 -10.09
CA ARG A 332 17.25 -13.05 -10.35
C ARG A 332 17.98 -13.47 -9.06
N ALA A 333 17.77 -12.77 -7.95
CA ALA A 333 18.38 -13.12 -6.67
C ALA A 333 17.86 -14.47 -6.15
N SER A 334 16.54 -14.71 -6.23
CA SER A 334 15.92 -15.98 -5.86
C SER A 334 16.49 -17.16 -6.65
N ALA A 335 16.77 -16.98 -7.96
CA ALA A 335 17.39 -18.01 -8.78
C ALA A 335 18.82 -18.41 -8.34
N ARG A 336 19.56 -17.49 -7.68
CA ARG A 336 20.91 -17.75 -7.17
C ARG A 336 20.91 -18.45 -5.81
N GLY A 337 19.84 -18.29 -5.02
CA GLY A 337 19.65 -18.96 -3.74
C GLY A 337 19.61 -20.48 -3.91
N ASP A 338 18.78 -20.96 -4.84
CA ASP A 338 18.62 -22.39 -5.11
C ASP A 338 19.92 -23.07 -5.58
N ALA A 339 20.70 -22.38 -6.41
CA ALA A 339 21.93 -22.93 -6.98
C ALA A 339 23.01 -23.20 -5.92
N ARG A 340 22.98 -22.48 -4.79
CA ARG A 340 23.90 -22.68 -3.66
C ARG A 340 23.44 -23.79 -2.71
N THR A 341 22.13 -24.02 -2.58
CA THR A 341 21.59 -25.15 -1.81
C THR A 341 21.81 -26.49 -2.52
N ASP A 342 21.79 -26.51 -3.86
CA ASP A 342 22.05 -27.72 -4.65
C ASP A 342 23.52 -28.18 -4.63
N THR A 343 24.47 -27.31 -4.25
CA THR A 343 25.90 -27.66 -4.21
C THR A 343 26.35 -28.33 -2.91
N HIS A 344 25.46 -28.45 -1.91
CA HIS A 344 25.78 -29.05 -0.60
C HIS A 344 25.14 -30.42 -0.34
N VAL A 345 24.56 -31.06 -1.37
CA VAL A 345 24.04 -32.43 -1.27
C VAL A 345 24.81 -33.37 -2.22
N ILE A 346 26.14 -33.34 -2.18
CA ILE A 346 26.99 -34.46 -2.59
C ILE A 346 28.24 -34.45 -1.69
N ALA A 347 28.17 -35.18 -0.58
CA ALA A 347 29.32 -35.75 0.11
C ALA A 347 28.86 -36.98 0.91
#